data_AF-A0A6J6QMY0-F1
#
_entry.id   AF-A0A6J6QMY0-F1
#
_cell.length_a   1.000
_cell.length_b   1.000
_cell.length_c   1.000
_cell.angle_alpha   90.00
_cell.angle_beta   90.00
_cell.angle_gamma   90.00
#
_symmetry.space_group_name_H-M   'P 1'
#
loop_
_entity.id
_entity.type
_entity.pdbx_description
1 polymer ?
#
loop_
_entity_poly.entity_id
_entity_poly.type
_entity_poly.pdbx_seq_one_letter_code
_entity_poly.pdbx_strand_id
1 'polypeptide(L)'
;MAHANLPRLQQIAVFDALINNADRKAGHILTANDGTIYGIDHGVTFNAEDKLRTVLWGWIGAAISTELLQDLANVETKIDGSELTVLLDADEMLALKDRLAQLLESKTMPSPSPHWPAVPWPVF
;
A
#
# COMPACT_ATOMS: atom_id res chain seq x y z
N MET A 1 -11.22 -13.42 -0.26
CA MET A 1 -11.19 -12.66 -1.52
C MET A 1 -10.13 -13.30 -2.40
N ALA A 2 -10.42 -13.58 -3.67
CA ALA A 2 -9.47 -14.18 -4.59
C ALA A 2 -9.06 -13.13 -5.64
N HIS A 3 -7.79 -12.76 -5.66
CA HIS A 3 -7.14 -12.08 -6.78
C HIS A 3 -6.06 -13.01 -7.33
N ALA A 4 -5.57 -12.74 -8.55
CA ALA A 4 -4.46 -13.51 -9.10
C ALA A 4 -3.20 -13.38 -8.23
N ASN A 5 -2.42 -14.45 -8.14
CA ASN A 5 -1.14 -14.45 -7.45
C ASN A 5 -0.04 -13.99 -8.43
N LEU A 6 0.01 -12.69 -8.72
CA LEU A 6 0.97 -12.08 -9.62
C LEU A 6 1.93 -11.16 -8.85
N PRO A 7 3.26 -11.20 -9.12
CA PRO A 7 4.24 -10.36 -8.42
C PRO A 7 3.90 -8.86 -8.47
N ARG A 8 3.41 -8.39 -9.63
CA ARG A 8 3.02 -6.99 -9.81
C ARG A 8 1.82 -6.58 -8.96
N LEU A 9 0.88 -7.49 -8.67
CA LEU A 9 -0.22 -7.23 -7.74
C LEU A 9 0.26 -7.19 -6.29
N GLN A 10 1.24 -8.03 -5.93
CA GLN A 10 1.85 -7.95 -4.60
C GLN A 10 2.59 -6.62 -4.41
N GLN A 11 3.30 -6.15 -5.44
CA GLN A 11 3.94 -4.84 -5.42
C GLN A 11 2.92 -3.70 -5.20
N ILE A 12 1.77 -3.74 -5.88
CA ILE A 12 0.69 -2.77 -5.65
C ILE A 12 0.14 -2.88 -4.22
N ALA A 13 -0.04 -4.10 -3.70
CA ALA A 13 -0.52 -4.30 -2.34
C ALA A 13 0.44 -3.73 -1.28
N VAL A 14 1.75 -3.95 -1.43
CA VAL A 14 2.79 -3.38 -0.55
C VAL A 14 2.79 -1.86 -0.65
N PHE A 15 2.68 -1.32 -1.87
CA PHE A 15 2.60 0.12 -2.08
C PHE A 15 1.36 0.73 -1.41
N ASP A 16 0.18 0.10 -1.57
CA ASP A 16 -1.06 0.52 -0.93
C ASP A 16 -0.95 0.51 0.60
N ALA A 17 -0.29 -0.51 1.17
CA ALA A 17 -0.05 -0.58 2.61
C ALA A 17 0.89 0.55 3.09
N LEU A 18 1.96 0.83 2.36
CA LEU A 18 2.89 1.91 2.69
C LEU A 18 2.20 3.28 2.67
N ILE A 19 1.49 3.60 1.58
CA ILE A 19 0.84 4.90 1.39
C ILE A 19 -0.54 4.97 2.06
N ASN A 20 -1.00 3.90 2.70
CA ASN A 20 -2.33 3.81 3.32
C ASN A 20 -3.46 4.17 2.34
N ASN A 21 -3.49 3.49 1.19
CA ASN A 21 -4.53 3.71 0.20
C ASN A 21 -5.89 3.30 0.76
N ALA A 22 -6.75 4.28 0.97
CA ALA A 22 -8.05 4.08 1.57
C ALA A 22 -9.15 3.79 0.55
N ASP A 23 -8.86 3.48 -0.72
CA ASP A 23 -9.90 3.22 -1.72
C ASP A 23 -9.47 2.32 -2.90
N ARG A 24 -8.58 1.35 -2.69
CA ARG A 24 -8.15 0.42 -3.77
C ARG A 24 -9.27 -0.52 -4.19
N LYS A 25 -9.97 -0.17 -5.27
CA LYS A 25 -11.00 -1.00 -5.92
C LYS A 25 -10.40 -1.88 -7.01
N ALA A 26 -11.13 -2.93 -7.38
CA ALA A 26 -10.77 -3.77 -8.53
C ALA A 26 -10.66 -2.96 -9.83
N GLY A 27 -11.56 -1.99 -10.04
CA GLY A 27 -11.52 -1.08 -11.20
C GLY A 27 -10.30 -0.15 -11.24
N HIS A 28 -9.53 -0.04 -10.14
CA HIS A 28 -8.30 0.74 -10.10
C HIS A 28 -7.07 -0.09 -10.51
N ILE A 29 -7.26 -1.36 -10.85
CA ILE A 29 -6.23 -2.29 -11.32
C ILE A 29 -6.48 -2.53 -12.80
N LEU A 30 -5.65 -1.92 -13.65
CA LEU A 30 -5.78 -1.98 -15.10
C LEU A 30 -4.73 -2.91 -15.68
N THR A 31 -5.15 -3.79 -16.59
CA THR A 31 -4.23 -4.63 -17.38
C THR A 31 -4.17 -4.07 -18.79
N ALA A 32 -2.97 -3.63 -19.21
CA ALA A 32 -2.75 -3.18 -20.58
C ALA A 32 -2.69 -4.35 -21.57
N ASN A 33 -2.72 -4.04 -22.87
CA ASN A 33 -2.72 -5.06 -23.94
C ASN A 33 -1.45 -5.94 -23.95
N ASP A 34 -0.34 -5.43 -23.41
CA ASP A 34 0.93 -6.14 -23.25
C ASP A 34 1.00 -6.97 -21.96
N GLY A 35 -0.07 -6.99 -21.15
CA GLY A 35 -0.13 -7.66 -19.85
C GLY A 35 0.36 -6.82 -18.68
N THR A 36 0.74 -5.55 -18.89
CA THR A 36 1.26 -4.70 -17.81
C THR A 36 0.17 -4.32 -16.78
N ILE A 37 0.55 -4.57 -15.53
CA ILE A 37 -0.02 -4.18 -14.23
C ILE A 37 -0.06 -2.70 -13.84
N TYR A 38 -1.15 -1.94 -13.99
CA TYR A 38 -1.25 -0.57 -13.47
C TYR A 38 -2.19 -0.45 -12.27
N GLY A 39 -1.73 0.21 -11.20
CA GLY A 39 -2.56 0.70 -10.11
C GLY A 39 -2.77 2.21 -10.24
N ILE A 40 -4.01 2.64 -10.44
CA ILE A 40 -4.38 4.05 -10.59
C ILE A 40 -5.10 4.59 -9.36
N ASP A 41 -5.47 5.87 -9.36
CA ASP A 41 -6.29 6.51 -8.32
C ASP A 41 -5.71 6.38 -6.90
N HIS A 42 -4.76 7.28 -6.62
CA HIS A 42 -4.08 7.41 -5.33
C HIS A 42 -4.53 8.67 -4.58
N GLY A 43 -5.68 9.24 -4.94
CA GLY A 43 -6.16 10.52 -4.39
C GLY A 43 -6.60 10.45 -2.92
N VAL A 44 -6.80 9.24 -2.38
CA VAL A 44 -7.18 9.01 -0.97
C VAL A 44 -6.11 8.17 -0.29
N THR A 45 -4.93 8.78 -0.10
CA THR A 45 -3.72 8.16 0.46
C THR A 45 -3.11 9.06 1.54
N PHE A 46 -2.06 8.58 2.19
CA PHE A 46 -1.21 9.24 3.17
C PHE A 46 -1.85 9.65 4.50
N ASN A 47 -3.16 9.48 4.67
CA ASN A 47 -3.84 9.81 5.94
C ASN A 47 -3.09 9.23 7.15
N ALA A 48 -2.97 10.05 8.20
CA ALA A 48 -2.27 9.66 9.42
C ALA A 48 -2.96 8.50 10.16
N GLU A 49 -4.29 8.43 10.12
CA GLU A 49 -5.04 7.29 10.67
C GLU A 49 -4.95 6.08 9.73
N ASP A 50 -4.85 4.88 10.30
CA ASP A 50 -4.87 3.64 9.53
C ASP A 50 -6.24 3.40 8.88
N LYS A 51 -6.27 3.59 7.55
CA LYS A 51 -7.49 3.63 6.74
C LYS A 51 -7.41 2.74 5.50
N LEU A 52 -6.42 1.84 5.45
CA LEU A 52 -6.17 0.96 4.32
C LEU A 52 -7.44 0.19 3.94
N ARG A 53 -7.90 0.39 2.70
CA ARG A 53 -9.03 -0.33 2.10
C ARG A 53 -8.64 -0.82 0.74
N THR A 54 -8.64 -2.14 0.56
CA THR A 54 -8.17 -2.75 -0.67
C THR A 54 -8.91 -4.01 -1.04
N VAL A 55 -8.98 -4.32 -2.33
CA VAL A 55 -9.41 -5.65 -2.82
C VAL A 55 -8.26 -6.68 -2.77
N LEU A 56 -7.04 -6.25 -2.44
CA LEU A 56 -5.82 -7.08 -2.44
C LEU A 56 -5.56 -7.79 -1.11
N TRP A 57 -6.58 -7.98 -0.27
CA TRP A 57 -6.47 -8.70 1.01
C TRP A 57 -6.12 -10.19 0.89
N GLY A 58 -6.05 -10.76 -0.31
CA GLY A 58 -5.55 -12.14 -0.48
C GLY A 58 -4.09 -12.29 -0.08
N TRP A 59 -3.35 -11.19 0.08
CA TRP A 59 -1.98 -11.15 0.60
C TRP A 59 -1.89 -10.96 2.12
N ILE A 60 -3.00 -10.83 2.86
CA ILE A 60 -2.97 -10.63 4.32
C ILE A 60 -2.05 -11.64 5.02
N GLY A 61 -1.12 -11.15 5.86
CA GLY A 61 -0.17 -11.97 6.60
C GLY A 61 0.88 -12.70 5.75
N ALA A 62 0.85 -12.56 4.43
CA ALA A 62 1.86 -13.16 3.56
C ALA A 62 3.21 -12.43 3.69
N ALA A 63 4.30 -13.18 3.51
CA ALA A 63 5.63 -12.59 3.48
C ALA A 63 5.79 -11.63 2.29
N ILE A 64 6.43 -10.49 2.54
CA ILE A 64 6.84 -9.55 1.50
C ILE A 64 8.11 -10.11 0.86
N SER A 65 8.19 -10.08 -0.48
CA SER A 65 9.37 -10.59 -1.18
C SER A 65 10.63 -9.79 -0.83
N THR A 66 11.80 -10.42 -0.91
CA THR A 66 13.08 -9.77 -0.60
C THR A 66 13.33 -8.54 -1.49
N GLU A 67 12.90 -8.60 -2.76
CA GLU A 67 13.01 -7.49 -3.70
C GLU A 67 12.18 -6.29 -3.25
N LEU A 68 10.93 -6.53 -2.80
CA LEU A 68 10.06 -5.47 -2.30
C LEU A 68 10.53 -4.92 -0.95
N LEU A 69 11.12 -5.75 -0.09
CA LEU A 69 11.78 -5.29 1.14
C LEU A 69 12.98 -4.38 0.83
N GLN A 70 13.75 -4.69 -0.22
CA GLN A 70 14.85 -3.84 -0.67
C GLN A 70 14.33 -2.50 -1.21
N ASP A 71 13.21 -2.50 -1.95
CA ASP A 71 12.55 -1.28 -2.39
C ASP A 71 12.08 -0.42 -1.21
N LEU A 72 11.47 -1.03 -0.18
CA LEU A 72 11.08 -0.33 1.05
C LEU A 72 12.29 0.27 1.79
N ALA A 73 13.38 -0.50 1.94
CA ALA A 73 14.62 0.01 2.55
C ALA A 73 15.20 1.18 1.73
N ASN A 74 15.13 1.12 0.40
CA ASN A 74 15.54 2.23 -0.46
C ASN A 74 14.65 3.47 -0.24
N VAL A 75 13.35 3.32 -0.02
CA VAL A 75 12.45 4.42 0.34
C VAL A 75 12.86 5.02 1.68
N GLU A 76 13.13 4.19 2.69
CA GLU A 76 13.52 4.64 4.05
C GLU A 76 14.72 5.58 4.00
N THR A 77 15.73 5.27 3.18
CA THR A 77 16.92 6.12 3.02
C THR A 77 16.68 7.46 2.29
N LYS A 78 15.59 7.59 1.54
CA LYS A 78 15.33 8.73 0.65
C LYS A 78 14.20 9.63 1.12
N ILE A 79 13.33 9.12 1.99
CA ILE A 79 12.05 9.75 2.31
C ILE A 79 12.21 11.16 2.89
N ASP A 80 13.21 11.39 3.74
CA ASP A 80 13.53 12.68 4.34
C ASP A 80 14.08 13.72 3.36
N GLY A 81 14.63 13.28 2.24
CA GLY A 81 15.12 14.16 1.16
C GLY A 81 14.14 14.31 0.00
N SER A 82 12.94 13.72 0.12
CA SER A 82 11.97 13.69 -0.96
C SER A 82 11.04 14.90 -0.95
N GLU A 83 10.35 15.10 -2.08
CA GLU A 83 9.28 16.09 -2.21
C GLU A 83 8.09 15.84 -1.27
N LEU A 84 7.94 14.63 -0.71
CA LEU A 84 6.86 14.33 0.24
C LEU A 84 6.94 15.19 1.50
N THR A 85 8.15 15.60 1.91
CA THR A 85 8.35 16.43 3.11
C THR A 85 7.70 17.81 3.03
N VAL A 86 7.39 18.29 1.82
CA VAL A 86 6.69 19.57 1.59
C VAL A 86 5.25 19.39 1.13
N LEU A 87 4.87 18.17 0.71
CA LEU A 87 3.52 17.86 0.21
C LEU A 87 2.61 17.26 1.29
N LEU A 88 3.19 16.57 2.28
CA LEU A 88 2.49 15.96 3.40
C LEU A 88 2.65 16.83 4.64
N ASP A 89 1.65 16.82 5.51
CA ASP A 89 1.79 17.42 6.83
C ASP A 89 2.70 16.58 7.75
N ALA A 90 3.01 17.11 8.93
CA ALA A 90 3.93 16.46 9.87
C ALA A 90 3.39 15.11 10.40
N ASP A 91 2.07 15.00 10.60
CA ASP A 91 1.44 13.81 11.15
C ASP A 91 1.35 12.71 10.07
N GLU A 92 1.04 13.09 8.82
CA GLU A 92 1.07 12.20 7.65
C GLU A 92 2.48 11.67 7.37
N MET A 93 3.49 12.55 7.46
CA MET A 93 4.89 12.16 7.29
C MET A 93 5.34 11.19 8.40
N LEU A 94 4.98 11.46 9.65
CA LEU A 94 5.29 10.57 10.77
C LEU A 94 4.61 9.21 10.57
N ALA A 95 3.31 9.18 10.25
CA ALA A 95 2.57 7.96 10.02
C ALA A 95 3.12 7.14 8.83
N LEU A 96 3.54 7.80 7.75
CA LEU A 96 4.19 7.13 6.62
C LEU A 96 5.49 6.44 7.03
N LYS A 97 6.33 7.10 7.83
CA LYS A 97 7.57 6.51 8.36
C LYS A 97 7.31 5.36 9.31
N ASP A 98 6.32 5.49 10.19
CA ASP A 98 5.93 4.43 11.12
C ASP A 98 5.42 3.20 10.36
N ARG A 99 4.59 3.39 9.33
CA ARG A 99 4.14 2.30 8.45
C ARG A 99 5.32 1.65 7.72
N LEU A 100 6.25 2.44 7.21
CA LEU A 100 7.45 1.93 6.54
C LEU A 100 8.31 1.07 7.48
N ALA A 101 8.57 1.55 8.69
CA ALA A 101 9.31 0.82 9.71
C ALA A 101 8.61 -0.49 10.10
N GLN A 102 7.29 -0.47 10.29
CA GLN A 102 6.51 -1.67 10.61
C GLN A 102 6.55 -2.71 9.50
N LEU A 103 6.49 -2.30 8.22
CA LEU A 103 6.61 -3.21 7.09
C LEU A 103 8.00 -3.86 7.02
N LEU A 104 9.07 -3.09 7.29
CA LEU A 104 10.45 -3.58 7.32
C LEU A 104 10.74 -4.51 8.52
N GLU A 105 10.13 -4.22 9.67
CA GLU A 105 10.27 -5.04 10.89
C GLU A 105 9.51 -6.37 10.75
N SER A 106 8.21 -6.30 10.42
CA SER A 106 7.35 -7.49 10.34
C SER A 106 7.63 -8.34 9.11
N LYS A 107 8.04 -7.72 8.00
CA LYS A 107 8.28 -8.37 6.69
C LYS A 107 7.07 -9.13 6.15
N THR A 108 5.89 -8.78 6.63
CA THR A 108 4.62 -9.40 6.28
C THR A 108 3.59 -8.34 5.95
N MET A 109 2.66 -8.68 5.07
CA MET A 109 1.54 -7.81 4.74
C MET A 109 0.61 -7.60 5.94
N PRO A 110 0.14 -6.37 6.19
CA PRO A 110 -0.67 -6.04 7.36
C PRO A 110 -2.06 -6.68 7.28
N SER A 111 -2.71 -6.77 8.45
CA SER A 111 -4.14 -7.06 8.56
C SER A 111 -4.97 -5.79 8.52
N PRO A 112 -6.25 -5.84 8.10
CA PRO A 112 -7.14 -4.68 8.16
C PRO A 112 -7.26 -4.12 9.57
N SER A 113 -7.36 -2.80 9.67
CA SER A 113 -7.67 -2.12 10.93
C SER A 113 -8.99 -2.63 11.53
N PRO A 114 -9.05 -2.92 12.85
CA PRO A 114 -10.30 -3.30 13.51
C PRO A 114 -11.28 -2.12 13.66
N HIS A 115 -10.82 -0.89 13.43
CA HIS A 115 -11.59 0.35 13.62
C HIS A 115 -12.04 0.99 12.31
N TRP A 116 -11.71 0.41 11.15
CA TRP A 116 -12.03 0.94 9.84
C TRP A 116 -12.54 -0.16 8.91
N PRO A 117 -13.47 0.10 7.97
CA PRO A 117 -13.91 -0.91 7.01
C PRO A 117 -12.72 -1.42 6.21
N ALA A 118 -12.64 -2.73 5.94
CA ALA A 118 -11.52 -3.31 5.18
C ALA A 118 -11.68 -3.13 3.65
N VAL A 119 -12.91 -3.07 3.15
CA VAL A 119 -13.21 -3.04 1.71
C VAL A 119 -13.64 -1.64 1.25
N PRO A 120 -13.23 -1.22 0.04
CA PRO A 120 -13.66 0.06 -0.53
C PRO A 120 -15.15 0.05 -0.92
N TRP A 121 -15.72 1.25 -1.11
CA TRP A 121 -17.11 1.43 -1.54
C TRP A 121 -17.20 1.82 -3.03
N PRO A 122 -18.23 1.41 -3.80
CA PRO A 122 -19.29 0.48 -3.42
C PRO A 122 -18.78 -0.93 -3.26
N VAL A 123 -19.42 -1.68 -2.36
CA VAL A 123 -19.05 -3.09 -2.13
C VAL A 123 -19.38 -4.00 -3.32
N PHE A 124 -20.07 -3.50 -4.35
CA PHE A 124 -20.48 -4.21 -5.56
C PHE A 124 -20.51 -3.27 -6.77
#